data_AF-A0A830HI35-F1
#
_entry.id   AF-A0A830HI35-F1
#
_cell.length_a   1.000
_cell.length_b   1.000
_cell.length_c   1.000
_cell.angle_alpha   90.00
_cell.angle_beta   90.00
_cell.angle_gamma   90.00
#
_symmetry.space_group_name_H-M   'P 1'
#
loop_
_entity.id
_entity.type
_entity.pdbx_description
1 polymer ?
#
loop_
_entity_poly.entity_id
_entity_poly.type
_entity_poly.pdbx_seq_one_letter_code
_entity_poly.pdbx_strand_id
1 'polypeptide(L)'
;MASSDADRAAAPSSPSPSQLLASADKALAFLRSATQPPVWPPAKSDIAYVFKLPAAYESMGCVEEGRAVFAELLRPHLPDGGVHSDNPAYRFAYPHYPWMWASYAAAKLGLTEDAALCDRLLSPWQAGDGSGLVRNPNGVECDLFSTALQVWNHLVNFGRVLDARRAGTALVRAVNRWSNEYGENANVLPLRWDAASLQWLEPHHCEADPTCASSLFYSVSATQRNDKESQLYFMVAFPAITLELLAAASSPVKPDASLPTSPSPSSANAESGSPSSGDESLHDYFHQAACRLVQFLSRAAGAASEPTGIGKVAYAAVLVGDDELASRVLNNILASQNCDGSFFGPTTEELASGPTPRGDVELEDRRMEAMREMDQTAEMVVWLSLIAAHRTASQRS
;
A
#
# COMPACT_ATOMS: atom_id res chain seq x y z
N MET A 1 0.80 6.17 -50.36
CA MET A 1 0.66 4.70 -50.42
C MET A 1 2.02 4.11 -50.10
N ALA A 2 2.30 3.38 -49.03
CA ALA A 2 1.53 2.92 -47.90
C ALA A 2 2.46 3.03 -46.68
N SER A 3 2.01 3.66 -45.59
CA SER A 3 2.69 3.60 -44.30
C SER A 3 2.27 2.31 -43.63
N SER A 4 3.23 1.47 -43.28
CA SER A 4 3.02 0.14 -42.72
C SER A 4 2.40 0.21 -41.33
N ASP A 5 1.13 -0.18 -41.22
CA ASP A 5 0.43 -0.52 -39.97
C ASP A 5 0.97 -1.82 -39.32
N ALA A 6 2.24 -2.18 -39.55
CA ALA A 6 2.77 -3.51 -39.30
C ALA A 6 3.40 -3.74 -37.91
N ASP A 7 3.56 -2.70 -37.07
CA ASP A 7 4.22 -2.84 -35.77
C ASP A 7 3.42 -2.27 -34.59
N ARG A 8 2.09 -2.34 -34.63
CA ARG A 8 1.32 -2.28 -33.37
C ARG A 8 1.44 -3.64 -32.70
N ALA A 9 2.52 -3.82 -31.93
CA ALA A 9 2.65 -4.93 -30.99
C ALA A 9 1.33 -5.04 -30.21
N ALA A 10 0.69 -6.22 -30.26
CA ALA A 10 -0.54 -6.46 -29.52
C ALA A 10 -0.30 -6.09 -28.05
N ALA A 11 -1.21 -5.30 -27.46
CA ALA A 11 -1.13 -4.96 -26.05
C ALA A 11 -0.98 -6.26 -25.25
N PRO A 12 -0.04 -6.33 -24.30
CA PRO A 12 0.25 -7.57 -23.60
C PRO A 12 -1.02 -8.04 -22.87
N SER A 13 -1.37 -9.31 -23.05
CA SER A 13 -2.55 -9.89 -22.40
C SER A 13 -2.43 -9.77 -20.89
N SER A 14 -3.51 -9.37 -20.22
CA SER A 14 -3.52 -9.29 -18.77
C SER A 14 -3.39 -10.67 -18.12
N PRO A 15 -2.56 -10.86 -17.09
CA PRO A 15 -2.47 -12.14 -16.40
C PRO A 15 -3.79 -12.59 -15.78
N SER A 16 -4.17 -13.85 -15.98
CA SER A 16 -5.37 -14.42 -15.38
C SER A 16 -5.26 -14.52 -13.84
N PRO A 17 -6.38 -14.57 -13.09
CA PRO A 17 -6.35 -14.80 -11.64
C PRO A 17 -5.56 -16.05 -11.25
N SER A 18 -5.66 -17.12 -12.04
CA SER A 18 -4.92 -18.38 -11.79
C SER A 18 -3.40 -18.22 -11.92
N GLN A 19 -2.92 -17.40 -12.85
CA GLN A 19 -1.49 -17.13 -13.01
C GLN A 19 -0.94 -16.32 -11.84
N LEU A 20 -1.72 -15.33 -11.36
CA LEU A 20 -1.34 -14.51 -10.21
C LEU A 20 -1.25 -15.36 -8.93
N LEU A 21 -2.24 -16.22 -8.69
CA LEU A 21 -2.24 -17.14 -7.54
C LEU A 21 -1.09 -18.15 -7.61
N ALA A 22 -0.82 -18.73 -8.79
CA ALA A 22 0.31 -19.64 -8.96
C ALA A 22 1.67 -18.97 -8.70
N SER A 23 1.81 -17.69 -9.04
CA SER A 23 3.00 -16.91 -8.73
C SER A 23 3.11 -16.59 -7.24
N ALA A 24 1.99 -16.23 -6.59
CA ALA A 24 1.93 -16.02 -5.14
C ALA A 24 2.24 -17.30 -4.35
N ASP A 25 1.76 -18.47 -4.80
CA ASP A 25 2.06 -19.78 -4.20
C ASP A 25 3.57 -20.08 -4.22
N LYS A 26 4.24 -19.82 -5.36
CA LYS A 26 5.70 -19.97 -5.47
C LYS A 26 6.45 -19.05 -4.53
N ALA A 27 6.04 -17.79 -4.46
CA ALA A 27 6.62 -16.80 -3.57
C ALA A 27 6.42 -17.18 -2.09
N LEU A 28 5.25 -17.72 -1.71
CA LEU A 28 5.05 -18.24 -0.37
C LEU A 28 5.93 -19.45 -0.07
N ALA A 29 6.16 -20.33 -1.04
CA ALA A 29 7.08 -21.47 -0.88
C ALA A 29 8.52 -21.00 -0.62
N PHE A 30 8.98 -19.95 -1.31
CA PHE A 30 10.25 -19.28 -1.01
C PHE A 30 10.29 -18.76 0.43
N LEU A 31 9.27 -18.00 0.85
CA LEU A 31 9.20 -17.43 2.21
C LEU A 31 9.20 -18.51 3.29
N ARG A 32 8.50 -19.63 3.07
CA ARG A 32 8.54 -20.80 3.96
C ARG A 32 9.95 -21.36 4.08
N SER A 33 10.64 -21.56 2.96
CA SER A 33 12.02 -22.06 2.98
C SER A 33 12.97 -21.07 3.68
N ALA A 34 12.80 -19.77 3.45
CA ALA A 34 13.64 -18.72 4.02
C ALA A 34 13.43 -18.52 5.53
N THR A 35 12.29 -18.96 6.07
CA THR A 35 11.91 -18.79 7.48
C THR A 35 12.04 -20.06 8.31
N GLN A 36 12.51 -21.18 7.73
CA GLN A 36 12.75 -22.44 8.45
C GLN A 36 14.20 -22.55 8.98
N PRO A 37 14.43 -23.23 10.13
CA PRO A 37 15.77 -23.57 10.57
C PRO A 37 16.51 -24.44 9.54
N PRO A 38 17.84 -24.29 9.34
CA PRO A 38 18.77 -23.42 10.06
C PRO A 38 18.89 -22.01 9.48
N VAL A 39 18.15 -21.68 8.41
CA VAL A 39 18.18 -20.37 7.73
C VAL A 39 17.64 -19.27 8.65
N TRP A 40 16.73 -19.65 9.56
CA TRP A 40 16.15 -18.81 10.60
C TRP A 40 16.61 -19.24 12.01
N PRO A 41 16.89 -18.30 12.95
CA PRO A 41 16.78 -16.84 12.84
C PRO A 41 18.05 -16.17 12.27
N PRO A 42 17.94 -14.99 11.63
CA PRO A 42 19.11 -14.17 11.32
C PRO A 42 19.88 -13.85 12.61
N ALA A 43 21.20 -13.69 12.50
CA ALA A 43 22.09 -13.39 13.64
C ALA A 43 21.66 -12.14 14.44
N LYS A 44 20.83 -11.26 13.85
CA LYS A 44 20.14 -10.14 14.49
C LYS A 44 18.70 -10.06 13.96
N SER A 45 17.73 -9.93 14.86
CA SER A 45 16.30 -9.78 14.52
C SER A 45 16.01 -8.35 14.06
N ASP A 46 15.29 -8.19 12.94
CA ASP A 46 14.80 -6.89 12.48
C ASP A 46 13.33 -6.99 12.06
N ILE A 47 12.55 -5.96 12.37
CA ILE A 47 11.12 -5.92 12.04
C ILE A 47 10.86 -5.97 10.52
N ALA A 48 11.76 -5.40 9.71
CA ALA A 48 11.63 -5.37 8.26
C ALA A 48 11.58 -6.78 7.63
N TYR A 49 12.18 -7.79 8.29
CA TYR A 49 12.13 -9.18 7.81
C TYR A 49 10.75 -9.82 7.94
N VAL A 50 9.98 -9.43 8.96
CA VAL A 50 8.91 -10.28 9.49
C VAL A 50 7.53 -9.63 9.44
N PHE A 51 7.46 -8.32 9.31
CA PHE A 51 6.19 -7.61 9.50
C PHE A 51 5.12 -7.92 8.45
N LYS A 52 5.51 -8.25 7.21
CA LYS A 52 4.57 -8.65 6.15
C LYS A 52 4.34 -10.16 6.08
N LEU A 53 5.19 -10.98 6.70
CA LEU A 53 5.11 -12.43 6.58
C LEU A 53 3.74 -12.98 7.02
N PRO A 54 3.20 -12.66 8.22
CA PRO A 54 1.90 -13.20 8.63
C PRO A 54 0.76 -12.89 7.65
N ALA A 55 0.78 -11.70 7.04
CA ALA A 55 -0.19 -11.30 6.03
C ALA A 55 -0.05 -12.11 4.74
N ALA A 56 1.18 -12.42 4.31
CA ALA A 56 1.45 -13.27 3.15
C ALA A 56 0.90 -14.70 3.36
N TYR A 57 1.14 -15.29 4.53
CA TYR A 57 0.57 -16.61 4.88
C TYR A 57 -0.96 -16.57 4.89
N GLU A 58 -1.56 -15.55 5.50
CA GLU A 58 -3.01 -15.40 5.55
C GLU A 58 -3.63 -15.25 4.17
N SER A 59 -3.03 -14.44 3.29
CA SER A 59 -3.54 -14.16 1.95
C SER A 59 -3.64 -15.41 1.07
N MET A 60 -2.85 -16.44 1.38
CA MET A 60 -2.86 -17.75 0.72
C MET A 60 -3.62 -18.82 1.50
N GLY A 61 -4.41 -18.45 2.51
CA GLY A 61 -5.22 -19.36 3.31
C GLY A 61 -4.43 -20.20 4.34
N CYS A 62 -3.16 -19.89 4.57
CA CYS A 62 -2.28 -20.61 5.48
C CYS A 62 -2.38 -20.03 6.90
N VAL A 63 -3.60 -19.98 7.44
CA VAL A 63 -3.96 -19.23 8.65
C VAL A 63 -3.17 -19.66 9.88
N GLU A 64 -3.00 -20.96 10.13
CA GLU A 64 -2.27 -21.44 11.32
C GLU A 64 -0.77 -21.14 11.24
N GLU A 65 -0.15 -21.25 10.06
CA GLU A 65 1.23 -20.82 9.85
C GLU A 65 1.37 -19.31 10.05
N GLY A 66 0.43 -18.52 9.51
CA GLY A 66 0.40 -17.08 9.72
C GLY A 66 0.30 -16.68 11.19
N ARG A 67 -0.48 -17.42 12.00
CA ARG A 67 -0.57 -17.22 13.46
C ARG A 67 0.73 -17.55 14.17
N ALA A 68 1.38 -18.65 13.80
CA ALA A 68 2.68 -19.04 14.38
C ALA A 68 3.75 -17.98 14.06
N VAL A 69 3.86 -17.57 12.79
CA VAL A 69 4.77 -16.52 12.34
C VAL A 69 4.47 -15.19 13.02
N PHE A 70 3.19 -14.84 13.19
CA PHE A 70 2.82 -13.63 13.94
C PHE A 70 3.31 -13.69 15.38
N ALA A 71 3.03 -14.79 16.08
CA ALA A 71 3.34 -14.94 17.49
C ALA A 71 4.85 -15.00 17.77
N GLU A 72 5.59 -15.73 16.94
CA GLU A 72 7.02 -16.00 17.15
C GLU A 72 7.91 -14.89 16.59
N LEU A 73 7.55 -14.32 15.43
CA LEU A 73 8.44 -13.43 14.68
C LEU A 73 8.02 -11.97 14.77
N LEU A 74 6.73 -11.67 14.61
CA LEU A 74 6.25 -10.28 14.55
C LEU A 74 5.94 -9.69 15.93
N ARG A 75 5.24 -10.43 16.79
CA ARG A 75 4.79 -9.96 18.11
C ARG A 75 5.91 -9.34 18.96
N PRO A 76 7.14 -9.90 19.03
CA PRO A 76 8.24 -9.32 19.81
C PRO A 76 8.61 -7.89 19.42
N HIS A 77 8.34 -7.47 18.18
CA HIS A 77 8.68 -6.15 17.66
C HIS A 77 7.52 -5.15 17.70
N LEU A 78 6.30 -5.58 18.09
CA LEU A 78 5.14 -4.69 18.14
C LEU A 78 5.34 -3.45 19.02
N PRO A 79 6.00 -3.50 20.19
CA PRO A 79 6.17 -2.30 21.00
C PRO A 79 6.92 -1.16 20.29
N ASP A 80 7.86 -1.51 19.40
CA ASP A 80 8.79 -0.54 18.80
C ASP A 80 8.37 -0.10 17.39
N GLY A 81 7.48 -0.86 16.74
CA GLY A 81 7.13 -0.63 15.34
C GLY A 81 8.38 -0.66 14.47
N GLY A 82 8.58 0.39 13.65
CA GLY A 82 9.76 0.54 12.81
C GLY A 82 10.99 1.18 13.46
N VAL A 83 10.88 1.72 14.68
CA VAL A 83 11.88 2.66 15.27
C VAL A 83 13.29 2.08 15.41
N HIS A 84 13.41 0.76 15.53
CA HIS A 84 14.69 0.06 15.65
C HIS A 84 15.08 -0.74 14.41
N SER A 85 14.39 -0.53 13.29
CA SER A 85 14.70 -1.21 12.03
C SER A 85 16.00 -0.72 11.43
N ASP A 86 16.76 -1.64 10.84
CA ASP A 86 17.90 -1.40 9.96
C ASP A 86 17.43 -0.88 8.59
N ASN A 87 16.14 -0.98 8.26
CA ASN A 87 15.55 -0.32 7.10
C ASN A 87 15.30 1.17 7.39
N PRO A 88 15.99 2.11 6.70
CA PRO A 88 15.85 3.55 6.98
C PRO A 88 14.43 4.10 6.77
N ALA A 89 13.66 3.54 5.84
CA ALA A 89 12.29 3.97 5.60
C ALA A 89 11.40 3.65 6.80
N TYR A 90 11.56 2.47 7.41
CA TYR A 90 10.80 2.09 8.61
C TYR A 90 11.35 2.74 9.86
N ARG A 91 12.67 2.95 9.95
CA ARG A 91 13.26 3.63 11.11
C ARG A 91 12.82 5.08 11.22
N PHE A 92 12.72 5.79 10.10
CA PHE A 92 12.61 7.25 10.10
C PHE A 92 11.35 7.77 9.41
N ALA A 93 11.18 7.45 8.13
CA ALA A 93 10.12 8.07 7.33
C ALA A 93 8.73 7.58 7.75
N TYR A 94 8.59 6.28 8.01
CA TYR A 94 7.32 5.60 8.24
C TYR A 94 7.39 4.54 9.36
N PRO A 95 7.74 4.92 10.60
CA PRO A 95 7.87 3.97 11.72
C PRO A 95 6.57 3.31 12.15
N HIS A 96 5.43 3.86 11.76
CA HIS A 96 4.11 3.31 12.02
C HIS A 96 3.65 2.31 10.95
N TYR A 97 4.33 2.22 9.80
CA TYR A 97 3.92 1.32 8.71
C TYR A 97 3.94 -0.17 9.10
N PRO A 98 4.93 -0.67 9.86
CA PRO A 98 4.89 -2.03 10.39
C PRO A 98 3.64 -2.33 11.23
N TRP A 99 3.15 -1.36 12.01
CA TRP A 99 1.92 -1.54 12.79
C TRP A 99 0.67 -1.65 11.93
N MET A 100 0.62 -0.99 10.77
CA MET A 100 -0.50 -1.18 9.85
C MET A 100 -0.55 -2.62 9.33
N TRP A 101 0.59 -3.17 8.91
CA TRP A 101 0.68 -4.56 8.47
C TRP A 101 0.40 -5.55 9.59
N ALA A 102 0.90 -5.28 10.80
CA ALA A 102 0.58 -6.09 11.97
C ALA A 102 -0.93 -6.03 12.30
N SER A 103 -1.54 -4.85 12.23
CA SER A 103 -2.99 -4.66 12.40
C SER A 103 -3.78 -5.45 11.35
N TYR A 104 -3.36 -5.37 10.08
CA TYR A 104 -3.97 -6.11 8.98
C TYR A 104 -3.89 -7.62 9.20
N ALA A 105 -2.69 -8.14 9.47
CA ALA A 105 -2.48 -9.56 9.73
C ALA A 105 -3.26 -10.03 10.96
N ALA A 106 -3.21 -9.29 12.08
CA ALA A 106 -3.91 -9.66 13.30
C ALA A 106 -5.43 -9.70 13.09
N ALA A 107 -5.99 -8.71 12.41
CA ALA A 107 -7.42 -8.67 12.09
C ALA A 107 -7.83 -9.88 11.24
N LYS A 108 -7.05 -10.22 10.21
CA LYS A 108 -7.34 -11.32 9.29
C LYS A 108 -7.13 -12.70 9.90
N LEU A 109 -6.13 -12.86 10.77
CA LEU A 109 -5.84 -14.11 11.47
C LEU A 109 -6.77 -14.34 12.68
N GLY A 110 -7.63 -13.38 13.02
CA GLY A 110 -8.53 -13.45 14.18
C GLY A 110 -7.83 -13.24 15.53
N LEU A 111 -6.69 -12.55 15.55
CA LEU A 111 -5.92 -12.23 16.74
C LEU A 111 -6.44 -10.92 17.35
N THR A 112 -7.62 -10.98 17.98
CA THR A 112 -8.37 -9.79 18.42
C THR A 112 -7.60 -8.88 19.38
N GLU A 113 -6.85 -9.45 20.33
CA GLU A 113 -6.06 -8.67 21.31
C GLU A 113 -4.89 -7.94 20.64
N ASP A 114 -4.17 -8.62 19.74
CA ASP A 114 -3.07 -8.03 18.99
C ASP A 114 -3.57 -6.95 18.02
N ALA A 115 -4.72 -7.17 17.36
CA ALA A 115 -5.35 -6.17 16.50
C ALA A 115 -5.72 -4.91 17.31
N ALA A 116 -6.32 -5.08 18.50
CA ALA A 116 -6.65 -3.97 19.39
C ALA A 116 -5.39 -3.25 19.91
N LEU A 117 -4.29 -3.97 20.15
CA LEU A 117 -3.01 -3.36 20.49
C LEU A 117 -2.48 -2.50 19.34
N CYS A 118 -2.46 -3.02 18.12
CA CYS A 118 -2.01 -2.28 16.95
C CYS A 118 -2.85 -1.01 16.70
N ASP A 119 -4.18 -1.07 16.90
CA ASP A 119 -5.05 0.10 16.81
C ASP A 119 -4.67 1.19 17.82
N ARG A 120 -4.37 0.80 19.07
CA ARG A 120 -3.87 1.74 20.09
C ARG A 120 -2.52 2.34 19.70
N LEU A 121 -1.59 1.53 19.18
CA LEU A 121 -0.27 2.00 18.74
C LEU A 121 -0.35 2.96 17.54
N LEU A 122 -1.36 2.78 16.67
CA LEU A 122 -1.62 3.67 15.54
C LEU A 122 -2.37 4.96 15.92
N SER A 123 -3.00 5.02 17.10
CA SER A 123 -3.79 6.18 17.53
C SER A 123 -3.04 7.52 17.62
N PRO A 124 -1.75 7.60 18.01
CA PRO A 124 -1.00 8.86 17.95
C PRO A 124 -0.79 9.40 16.53
N TRP A 125 -1.00 8.54 15.52
CA TRP A 125 -0.93 8.85 14.11
C TRP A 125 -2.32 9.13 13.53
N GLN A 126 -3.32 9.44 14.36
CA GLN A 126 -4.64 9.90 13.95
C GLN A 126 -4.73 11.43 14.05
N ALA A 127 -5.72 12.00 13.36
CA ALA A 127 -6.04 13.42 13.45
C ALA A 127 -6.61 13.76 14.85
N GLY A 128 -5.82 14.41 15.70
CA GLY A 128 -6.26 14.80 17.05
C GLY A 128 -7.39 15.85 17.06
N ASP A 129 -7.56 16.59 15.96
CA ASP A 129 -8.58 17.61 15.76
C ASP A 129 -9.85 17.09 15.07
N GLY A 130 -9.89 15.80 14.72
CA GLY A 130 -11.01 15.18 14.01
C GLY A 130 -11.09 15.55 12.52
N SER A 131 -10.11 16.26 11.95
CA SER A 131 -10.06 16.61 10.52
C SER A 131 -9.88 15.41 9.60
N GLY A 132 -9.43 14.27 10.16
CA GLY A 132 -9.03 13.09 9.40
C GLY A 132 -7.61 13.17 8.83
N LEU A 133 -6.95 14.34 8.88
CA LEU A 133 -5.54 14.49 8.48
C LEU A 133 -4.61 14.13 9.62
N VAL A 134 -3.72 13.19 9.36
CA VAL A 134 -2.66 12.89 10.31
C VAL A 134 -1.76 14.12 10.44
N ARG A 135 -1.75 14.70 11.65
CA ARG A 135 -0.95 15.85 12.09
C ARG A 135 -1.29 17.18 11.40
N ASN A 136 -2.51 17.65 11.63
CA ASN A 136 -2.90 19.01 11.32
C ASN A 136 -3.37 19.79 12.57
N PRO A 137 -2.57 20.72 13.14
CA PRO A 137 -3.08 21.65 14.15
C PRO A 137 -3.55 23.00 13.58
N ASN A 138 -3.14 23.42 12.36
CA ASN A 138 -3.34 24.80 11.86
C ASN A 138 -3.54 24.94 10.31
N GLY A 139 -3.90 23.87 9.61
CA GLY A 139 -4.33 23.88 8.20
C GLY A 139 -3.28 23.72 7.11
N VAL A 140 -2.05 23.26 7.39
CA VAL A 140 -0.94 23.34 6.39
C VAL A 140 -0.25 22.00 6.04
N GLU A 141 -0.38 20.92 6.81
CA GLU A 141 0.35 19.67 6.51
C GLU A 141 -0.59 18.47 6.30
N CYS A 142 -0.38 17.72 5.21
CA CYS A 142 -1.08 16.46 4.92
C CYS A 142 -0.05 15.36 4.65
N ASP A 143 0.17 14.45 5.59
CA ASP A 143 0.82 13.18 5.27
C ASP A 143 -0.20 12.26 4.59
N LEU A 144 -0.21 12.25 3.25
CA LEU A 144 -1.14 11.46 2.45
C LEU A 144 -1.03 9.97 2.74
N PHE A 145 0.19 9.47 2.99
CA PHE A 145 0.38 8.07 3.27
C PHE A 145 -0.12 7.70 4.66
N SER A 146 0.27 8.44 5.69
CA SER A 146 -0.24 8.21 7.05
C SER A 146 -1.77 8.33 7.10
N THR A 147 -2.33 9.28 6.37
CA THR A 147 -3.80 9.44 6.27
C THR A 147 -4.44 8.26 5.55
N ALA A 148 -3.85 7.78 4.45
CA ALA A 148 -4.30 6.56 3.77
C ALA A 148 -4.18 5.32 4.68
N LEU A 149 -3.15 5.21 5.51
CA LEU A 149 -3.04 4.13 6.50
C LEU A 149 -4.17 4.17 7.52
N GLN A 150 -4.64 5.35 7.94
CA GLN A 150 -5.83 5.45 8.79
C GLN A 150 -7.09 5.02 8.05
N VAL A 151 -7.26 5.39 6.77
CA VAL A 151 -8.38 4.88 5.95
C VAL A 151 -8.33 3.36 5.87
N TRP A 152 -7.17 2.79 5.55
CA TRP A 152 -6.97 1.34 5.50
C TRP A 152 -7.28 0.68 6.83
N ASN A 153 -6.71 1.17 7.93
CA ASN A 153 -6.90 0.58 9.25
C ASN A 153 -8.38 0.62 9.67
N HIS A 154 -9.05 1.76 9.53
CA HIS A 154 -10.45 1.88 9.88
C HIS A 154 -11.35 1.05 8.96
N LEU A 155 -11.16 1.11 7.65
CA LEU A 155 -12.02 0.43 6.68
C LEU A 155 -11.75 -1.08 6.62
N VAL A 156 -10.50 -1.46 6.33
CA VAL A 156 -10.10 -2.83 5.99
C VAL A 156 -9.94 -3.69 7.24
N ASN A 157 -9.35 -3.14 8.32
CA ASN A 157 -9.03 -3.93 9.51
C ASN A 157 -10.20 -3.97 10.51
N PHE A 158 -10.96 -2.86 10.63
CA PHE A 158 -11.97 -2.71 11.69
C PHE A 158 -13.41 -2.44 11.21
N GLY A 159 -13.66 -2.26 9.91
CA GLY A 159 -15.00 -1.98 9.39
C GLY A 159 -15.62 -0.66 9.88
N ARG A 160 -14.81 0.29 10.38
CA ARG A 160 -15.22 1.61 10.87
C ARG A 160 -15.38 2.59 9.70
N VAL A 161 -16.40 2.34 8.87
CA VAL A 161 -16.62 3.09 7.61
C VAL A 161 -16.74 4.60 7.82
N LEU A 162 -17.39 5.05 8.89
CA LEU A 162 -17.54 6.49 9.16
C LEU A 162 -16.22 7.18 9.49
N ASP A 163 -15.34 6.51 10.23
CA ASP A 163 -14.01 7.04 10.57
C ASP A 163 -13.11 7.05 9.32
N ALA A 164 -13.17 5.97 8.54
CA ALA A 164 -12.49 5.89 7.25
C ALA A 164 -12.94 7.00 6.28
N ARG A 165 -14.26 7.32 6.25
CA ARG A 165 -14.80 8.40 5.43
C ARG A 165 -14.21 9.76 5.78
N ARG A 166 -14.01 10.07 7.05
CA ARG A 166 -13.42 11.37 7.46
C ARG A 166 -11.99 11.52 6.94
N ALA A 167 -11.14 10.51 7.16
CA ALA A 167 -9.77 10.50 6.64
C ALA A 167 -9.74 10.50 5.10
N GLY A 168 -10.63 9.74 4.45
CA GLY A 168 -10.77 9.72 3.00
C GLY A 168 -11.19 11.06 2.40
N THR A 169 -12.15 11.77 3.01
CA THR A 169 -12.53 13.12 2.58
C THR A 169 -11.35 14.08 2.66
N ALA A 170 -10.50 13.93 3.66
CA ALA A 170 -9.31 14.73 3.79
C ALA A 170 -8.28 14.45 2.68
N LEU A 171 -8.08 13.18 2.31
CA LEU A 171 -7.28 12.79 1.14
C LEU A 171 -7.81 13.41 -0.15
N VAL A 172 -9.13 13.33 -0.41
CA VAL A 172 -9.71 13.91 -1.63
C VAL A 172 -9.49 15.41 -1.70
N ARG A 173 -9.63 16.14 -0.57
CA ARG A 173 -9.34 17.58 -0.52
C ARG A 173 -7.89 17.87 -0.90
N ALA A 174 -6.94 17.07 -0.41
CA ALA A 174 -5.53 17.24 -0.74
C ALA A 174 -5.24 16.95 -2.21
N VAL A 175 -5.81 15.88 -2.78
CA VAL A 175 -5.69 15.53 -4.20
C VAL A 175 -6.31 16.61 -5.10
N ASN A 176 -7.51 17.08 -4.77
CA ASN A 176 -8.19 18.12 -5.55
C ASN A 176 -7.45 19.46 -5.50
N ARG A 177 -6.92 19.82 -4.32
CA ARG A 177 -6.09 21.02 -4.19
C ARG A 177 -4.85 20.94 -5.07
N TRP A 178 -4.11 19.83 -5.02
CA TRP A 178 -2.98 19.58 -5.91
C TRP A 178 -3.38 19.71 -7.38
N SER A 179 -4.45 19.02 -7.79
CA SER A 179 -4.94 19.04 -9.17
C SER A 179 -5.32 20.45 -9.63
N ASN A 180 -5.89 21.27 -8.75
CA ASN A 180 -6.29 22.65 -9.06
C ASN A 180 -5.10 23.61 -9.13
N GLU A 181 -4.10 23.46 -8.24
CA GLU A 181 -2.94 24.35 -8.17
C GLU A 181 -1.92 24.09 -9.28
N TYR A 182 -1.72 22.82 -9.66
CA TYR A 182 -0.67 22.41 -10.60
C TYR A 182 -1.19 21.91 -11.95
N GLY A 183 -2.51 21.67 -12.06
CA GLY A 183 -3.16 21.10 -13.23
C GLY A 183 -3.13 19.57 -13.26
N GLU A 184 -4.11 18.96 -13.93
CA GLU A 184 -4.29 17.49 -14.01
C GLU A 184 -3.09 16.76 -14.65
N ASN A 185 -2.32 17.48 -15.48
CA ASN A 185 -1.14 16.99 -16.17
C ASN A 185 0.17 17.32 -15.45
N ALA A 186 0.12 17.73 -14.18
CA ALA A 186 1.32 17.96 -13.40
C ALA A 186 2.17 16.68 -13.32
N ASN A 187 3.47 16.85 -13.57
CA ASN A 187 4.49 15.82 -13.41
C ASN A 187 5.10 15.82 -12.00
N VAL A 188 4.54 16.63 -11.09
CA VAL A 188 5.01 16.77 -9.73
C VAL A 188 3.81 16.74 -8.79
N LEU A 189 3.82 15.84 -7.81
CA LEU A 189 2.87 15.77 -6.71
C LEU A 189 3.61 16.19 -5.43
N PRO A 190 3.34 17.39 -4.87
CA PRO A 190 3.99 17.85 -3.65
C PRO A 190 3.56 16.98 -2.46
N LEU A 191 4.54 16.47 -1.74
CA LEU A 191 4.39 15.51 -0.63
C LEU A 191 4.14 16.21 0.71
N ARG A 192 4.71 17.40 0.89
CA ARG A 192 4.62 18.23 2.10
C ARG A 192 4.63 19.70 1.68
N TRP A 193 3.77 20.51 2.29
CA TRP A 193 3.57 21.90 1.86
C TRP A 193 4.32 22.94 2.70
N ASP A 194 4.95 22.55 3.83
CA ASP A 194 5.76 23.43 4.68
C ASP A 194 6.98 22.70 5.28
N ALA A 195 8.14 23.38 5.32
CA ALA A 195 9.39 22.89 5.91
C ALA A 195 9.49 23.19 7.41
N ALA A 196 8.73 24.15 7.94
CA ALA A 196 8.80 24.57 9.34
C ALA A 196 8.21 23.55 10.33
N SER A 197 7.35 22.65 9.84
CA SER A 197 6.67 21.60 10.62
C SER A 197 7.59 20.44 11.03
N LEU A 198 8.86 20.45 10.60
CA LEU A 198 9.84 19.38 10.81
C LEU A 198 10.61 19.47 12.14
N GLN A 199 10.40 20.51 12.96
CA GLN A 199 11.10 20.71 14.24
C GLN A 199 10.98 19.56 15.25
N TRP A 200 10.02 18.63 15.09
CA TRP A 200 9.89 17.46 15.95
C TRP A 200 10.69 16.23 15.47
N LEU A 201 11.25 16.25 14.26
CA LEU A 201 12.29 15.30 13.82
C LEU A 201 13.68 15.65 14.38
N GLU A 202 13.84 16.87 14.88
CA GLU A 202 14.98 17.28 15.70
C GLU A 202 14.73 16.76 17.13
N PRO A 203 15.27 15.56 17.44
CA PRO A 203 16.71 15.48 17.64
C PRO A 203 17.39 14.27 16.99
N HIS A 204 16.85 13.67 15.93
CA HIS A 204 17.35 12.36 15.45
C HIS A 204 18.12 12.37 14.13
N HIS A 205 18.22 13.50 13.42
CA HIS A 205 18.91 13.56 12.14
C HIS A 205 19.83 14.76 11.97
N CYS A 206 21.05 14.63 12.52
CA CYS A 206 22.24 15.33 12.03
C CYS A 206 22.47 16.76 12.53
N GLU A 207 22.91 16.90 13.78
CA GLU A 207 23.60 18.12 14.23
C GLU A 207 24.95 18.35 13.52
N ALA A 208 25.46 17.36 12.74
CA ALA A 208 26.79 17.40 12.13
C ALA A 208 26.82 17.35 10.59
N ASP A 209 25.68 17.20 9.90
CA ASP A 209 25.67 17.08 8.44
C ASP A 209 24.64 18.04 7.79
N PRO A 210 25.09 19.18 7.23
CA PRO A 210 24.21 20.15 6.56
C PRO A 210 23.60 19.65 5.24
N THR A 211 23.91 18.44 4.80
CA THR A 211 23.26 17.77 3.64
C THR A 211 22.10 16.86 4.06
N CYS A 212 21.92 16.62 5.37
CA CYS A 212 20.96 15.68 5.95
C CYS A 212 19.51 16.19 6.00
N ALA A 213 19.27 17.48 5.76
CA ALA A 213 17.97 17.96 5.30
C ALA A 213 17.77 17.55 3.84
N SER A 214 17.81 16.24 3.57
CA SER A 214 17.71 15.77 2.21
C SER A 214 16.33 16.15 1.67
N SER A 215 16.34 16.74 0.48
CA SER A 215 15.17 17.06 -0.35
C SER A 215 14.32 15.82 -0.74
N LEU A 216 14.48 14.71 -0.03
CA LEU A 216 13.98 13.38 -0.36
C LEU A 216 12.48 13.22 -0.12
N PHE A 217 11.75 14.11 0.57
CA PHE A 217 10.31 13.90 0.83
C PHE A 217 9.41 15.11 0.54
N TYR A 218 9.78 15.99 -0.39
CA TYR A 218 9.04 17.24 -0.68
C TYR A 218 8.08 17.13 -1.86
N SER A 219 8.37 16.25 -2.81
CA SER A 219 7.52 16.01 -3.96
C SER A 219 7.90 14.71 -4.67
N VAL A 220 6.91 14.04 -5.24
CA VAL A 220 7.10 12.94 -6.19
C VAL A 220 7.09 13.52 -7.58
N SER A 221 8.10 13.21 -8.39
CA SER A 221 8.13 13.57 -9.80
C SER A 221 7.85 12.35 -10.65
N ALA A 222 6.91 12.47 -11.60
CA ALA A 222 6.66 11.45 -12.61
C ALA A 222 7.82 11.30 -13.61
N THR A 223 8.72 12.29 -13.69
CA THR A 223 9.78 12.36 -14.70
C THR A 223 11.19 12.08 -14.16
N GLN A 224 11.40 12.05 -12.85
CA GLN A 224 12.73 11.80 -12.27
C GLN A 224 12.93 10.32 -11.98
N ARG A 225 13.96 9.74 -12.60
CA ARG A 225 14.24 8.28 -12.59
C ARG A 225 15.11 7.81 -11.42
N ASN A 226 15.81 8.71 -10.71
CA ASN A 226 17.02 8.26 -10.01
C ASN A 226 16.92 8.04 -8.49
N ASP A 227 16.01 8.64 -7.72
CA ASP A 227 16.07 8.48 -6.24
C ASP A 227 14.72 8.59 -5.49
N LYS A 228 13.58 8.63 -6.20
CA LYS A 228 12.27 8.97 -5.59
C LYS A 228 11.13 8.01 -5.93
N GLU A 229 11.44 6.90 -6.57
CA GLU A 229 10.42 6.00 -7.12
C GLU A 229 9.70 5.21 -6.03
N SER A 230 10.37 4.90 -4.91
CA SER A 230 9.73 4.30 -3.73
C SER A 230 8.56 5.13 -3.17
N GLN A 231 8.56 6.44 -3.41
CA GLN A 231 7.52 7.36 -2.97
C GLN A 231 6.27 7.29 -3.84
N LEU A 232 6.37 6.88 -5.12
CA LEU A 232 5.19 6.64 -5.96
C LEU A 232 4.25 5.62 -5.30
N TYR A 233 4.82 4.60 -4.67
CA TYR A 233 4.05 3.52 -4.04
C TYR A 233 3.33 3.98 -2.78
N PHE A 234 4.08 4.60 -1.86
CA PHE A 234 3.53 5.02 -0.57
C PHE A 234 2.64 6.26 -0.69
N MET A 235 3.00 7.22 -1.55
CA MET A 235 2.36 8.53 -1.57
C MET A 235 1.33 8.70 -2.69
N VAL A 236 1.28 7.78 -3.66
CA VAL A 236 0.33 7.86 -4.78
C VAL A 236 -0.50 6.56 -4.88
N ALA A 237 0.15 5.40 -5.05
CA ALA A 237 -0.57 4.14 -5.26
C ALA A 237 -1.38 3.71 -4.02
N PHE A 238 -0.80 3.78 -2.82
CA PHE A 238 -1.51 3.39 -1.61
C PHE A 238 -2.71 4.29 -1.28
N PRO A 239 -2.60 5.64 -1.34
CA PRO A 239 -3.77 6.51 -1.25
C PRO A 239 -4.84 6.20 -2.29
N ALA A 240 -4.46 5.96 -3.56
CA ALA A 240 -5.39 5.58 -4.62
C ALA A 240 -6.16 4.29 -4.27
N ILE A 241 -5.48 3.26 -3.79
CA ILE A 241 -6.11 2.02 -3.29
C ILE A 241 -7.14 2.33 -2.21
N THR A 242 -6.75 3.10 -1.19
CA THR A 242 -7.63 3.34 -0.04
C THR A 242 -8.85 4.18 -0.40
N LEU A 243 -8.71 5.13 -1.32
CA LEU A 243 -9.81 5.92 -1.86
C LEU A 243 -10.79 5.05 -2.65
N GLU A 244 -10.28 4.14 -3.49
CA GLU A 244 -11.14 3.27 -4.29
C GLU A 244 -11.87 2.22 -3.44
N LEU A 245 -11.21 1.65 -2.43
CA LEU A 245 -11.87 0.78 -1.45
C LEU A 245 -12.99 1.53 -0.69
N LEU A 246 -12.77 2.80 -0.39
CA LEU A 246 -13.77 3.65 0.27
C LEU A 246 -14.92 4.06 -0.68
N ALA A 247 -14.62 4.25 -1.96
CA ALA A 247 -15.62 4.46 -3.02
C ALA A 247 -16.56 3.25 -3.09
N ALA A 248 -16.00 2.05 -3.20
CA ALA A 248 -16.75 0.79 -3.21
C ALA A 248 -17.65 0.65 -1.96
N ALA A 249 -17.11 0.95 -0.77
CA ALA A 249 -17.85 0.93 0.50
C ALA A 249 -18.91 2.06 0.63
N SER A 250 -18.92 3.03 -0.28
CA SER A 250 -19.87 4.14 -0.32
C SER A 250 -20.95 3.98 -1.40
N SER A 251 -20.91 2.88 -2.15
CA SER A 251 -21.96 2.55 -3.12
C SER A 251 -23.31 2.32 -2.42
N PRO A 252 -24.41 2.89 -2.93
CA PRO A 252 -25.73 2.58 -2.39
C PRO A 252 -26.00 1.09 -2.55
N VAL A 253 -26.27 0.41 -1.44
CA VAL A 253 -26.75 -0.97 -1.46
C VAL A 253 -28.01 -0.98 -2.31
N LYS A 254 -28.00 -1.67 -3.46
CA LYS A 254 -29.22 -1.87 -4.25
C LYS A 254 -30.24 -2.47 -3.29
N PRO A 255 -31.39 -1.82 -3.04
CA PRO A 255 -32.41 -2.42 -2.18
C PRO A 255 -32.78 -3.75 -2.85
N ASP A 256 -32.53 -4.85 -2.14
CA ASP A 256 -32.95 -6.17 -2.60
C ASP A 256 -34.45 -6.11 -2.86
N ALA A 257 -34.81 -6.23 -4.14
CA ALA A 257 -36.19 -6.25 -4.60
C ALA A 257 -36.83 -7.59 -4.25
N SER A 258 -36.94 -7.92 -2.96
CA SER A 258 -37.72 -9.06 -2.47
C SER A 258 -37.93 -9.01 -0.95
N LEU A 259 -38.68 -8.01 -0.48
CA LEU A 259 -39.47 -8.17 0.73
C LEU A 259 -40.94 -7.94 0.39
N PRO A 260 -41.83 -8.92 0.63
CA PRO A 260 -43.26 -8.75 0.37
C PRO A 260 -43.83 -7.71 1.35
N THR A 261 -44.37 -6.65 0.78
CA THR A 261 -45.09 -5.59 1.50
C THR A 261 -46.36 -6.14 2.12
N SER A 262 -46.43 -6.10 3.46
CA SER A 262 -47.72 -6.11 4.16
C SER A 262 -48.24 -4.67 4.27
N PRO A 263 -49.55 -4.42 4.10
CA PRO A 263 -50.07 -3.07 4.01
C PRO A 263 -50.46 -2.46 5.37
N SER A 264 -50.54 -1.13 5.35
CA SER A 264 -51.36 -0.22 6.19
C SER A 264 -50.67 0.51 7.36
N PRO A 265 -51.19 1.67 7.82
CA PRO A 265 -51.69 2.83 7.06
C PRO A 265 -51.21 4.20 7.61
N SER A 266 -51.29 5.21 6.72
CA SER A 266 -51.38 6.68 6.88
C SER A 266 -51.25 7.38 8.26
N SER A 267 -50.34 8.37 8.33
CA SER A 267 -50.59 9.80 8.69
C SER A 267 -49.27 10.59 8.58
N ALA A 268 -49.11 11.49 7.61
CA ALA A 268 -49.39 12.94 7.65
C ALA A 268 -48.17 13.82 8.01
N ASN A 269 -47.75 14.60 7.01
CA ASN A 269 -47.08 15.91 7.02
C ASN A 269 -45.82 16.17 7.87
N ALA A 270 -44.68 16.31 7.17
CA ALA A 270 -43.75 17.41 7.40
C ALA A 270 -42.95 17.72 6.12
N GLU A 271 -43.24 18.87 5.51
CA GLU A 271 -42.35 19.55 4.58
C GLU A 271 -41.08 20.00 5.34
N SER A 272 -39.88 19.79 4.77
CA SER A 272 -38.91 20.87 4.56
C SER A 272 -37.61 20.33 3.94
N GLY A 273 -37.18 21.03 2.88
CA GLY A 273 -35.78 21.10 2.47
C GLY A 273 -35.26 19.98 1.57
N SER A 274 -35.66 19.96 0.31
CA SER A 274 -34.84 19.35 -0.75
C SER A 274 -33.51 20.12 -0.86
N PRO A 275 -32.34 19.47 -0.71
CA PRO A 275 -31.09 20.05 -1.17
C PRO A 275 -31.10 20.02 -2.69
N SER A 276 -30.92 21.20 -3.26
CA SER A 276 -30.71 21.47 -4.66
C SER A 276 -29.48 20.76 -5.23
N SER A 277 -29.66 20.05 -6.34
CA SER A 277 -28.73 19.98 -7.49
C SER A 277 -27.23 20.04 -7.17
N GLY A 278 -26.66 18.90 -6.81
CA GLY A 278 -25.21 18.72 -6.67
C GLY A 278 -24.77 17.38 -6.08
N ASP A 279 -25.65 16.36 -6.07
CA ASP A 279 -25.35 15.03 -5.52
C ASP A 279 -24.39 14.26 -6.46
N GLU A 280 -23.13 14.70 -6.52
CA GLU A 280 -22.07 13.75 -6.82
C GLU A 280 -22.11 12.69 -5.72
N SER A 281 -22.31 11.44 -6.11
CA SER A 281 -22.35 10.35 -5.14
C SER A 281 -21.01 10.30 -4.40
N LEU A 282 -21.01 9.97 -3.10
CA LEU A 282 -19.76 9.80 -2.34
C LEU A 282 -18.83 8.78 -3.01
N HIS A 283 -19.40 7.80 -3.71
CA HIS A 283 -18.68 6.89 -4.58
C HIS A 283 -17.87 7.66 -5.63
N ASP A 284 -18.52 8.48 -6.45
CA ASP A 284 -17.85 9.25 -7.52
C ASP A 284 -16.80 10.21 -6.95
N TYR A 285 -17.09 10.81 -5.80
CA TYR A 285 -16.16 11.71 -5.10
C TYR A 285 -14.83 11.04 -4.75
N PHE A 286 -14.86 9.82 -4.20
CA PHE A 286 -13.64 9.08 -3.88
C PHE A 286 -12.98 8.47 -5.13
N HIS A 287 -13.78 7.90 -6.02
CA HIS A 287 -13.31 7.26 -7.25
C HIS A 287 -12.55 8.23 -8.16
N GLN A 288 -13.09 9.43 -8.39
CA GLN A 288 -12.41 10.44 -9.22
C GLN A 288 -11.03 10.84 -8.67
N ALA A 289 -10.89 10.95 -7.34
CA ALA A 289 -9.61 11.25 -6.72
C ALA A 289 -8.60 10.09 -6.88
N ALA A 290 -9.07 8.84 -6.76
CA ALA A 290 -8.25 7.66 -7.04
C ALA A 290 -7.78 7.65 -8.50
N CYS A 291 -8.68 7.91 -9.45
CA CYS A 291 -8.37 8.00 -10.88
C CYS A 291 -7.29 9.06 -11.19
N ARG A 292 -7.34 10.25 -10.56
CA ARG A 292 -6.30 11.28 -10.72
C ARG A 292 -4.92 10.81 -10.27
N LEU A 293 -4.85 10.08 -9.15
CA LEU A 293 -3.60 9.50 -8.66
C LEU A 293 -3.08 8.38 -9.58
N VAL A 294 -3.96 7.53 -10.11
CA VAL A 294 -3.55 6.49 -11.07
C VAL A 294 -3.10 7.08 -12.40
N GLN A 295 -3.75 8.15 -12.88
CA GLN A 295 -3.29 8.90 -14.05
C GLN A 295 -1.90 9.54 -13.82
N PHE A 296 -1.57 9.94 -12.60
CA PHE A 296 -0.21 10.37 -12.27
C PHE A 296 0.77 9.19 -12.37
N LEU A 297 0.41 8.02 -11.84
CA LEU A 297 1.24 6.80 -11.93
C LEU A 297 1.47 6.35 -13.37
N SER A 298 0.47 6.44 -14.25
CA SER A 298 0.61 6.00 -15.64
C SER A 298 1.62 6.83 -16.44
N ARG A 299 1.86 8.07 -16.02
CA ARG A 299 2.89 8.97 -16.57
C ARG A 299 4.26 8.79 -15.92
N ALA A 300 4.32 8.17 -14.74
CA ALA A 300 5.55 8.01 -14.00
C ALA A 300 6.38 6.86 -14.58
N ALA A 301 7.54 7.17 -15.14
CA ALA A 301 8.39 6.19 -15.82
C ALA A 301 8.77 5.00 -14.93
N GLY A 302 8.97 5.24 -13.62
CA GLY A 302 9.32 4.22 -12.63
C GLY A 302 8.16 3.36 -12.12
N ALA A 303 6.90 3.73 -12.39
CA ALA A 303 5.75 3.04 -11.78
C ALA A 303 5.58 1.58 -12.22
N ALA A 304 6.24 1.17 -13.30
CA ALA A 304 6.18 -0.17 -13.85
C ALA A 304 7.51 -0.94 -13.80
N SER A 305 8.60 -0.32 -13.34
CA SER A 305 9.95 -0.92 -13.43
C SER A 305 10.57 -1.30 -12.10
N GLU A 306 10.22 -0.62 -11.00
CA GLU A 306 10.95 -0.85 -9.74
C GLU A 306 10.40 -2.01 -8.91
N PRO A 307 11.28 -2.76 -8.23
CA PRO A 307 10.91 -3.82 -7.29
C PRO A 307 9.98 -3.45 -6.15
N THR A 308 10.24 -2.31 -5.52
CA THR A 308 9.64 -1.99 -4.22
C THR A 308 8.23 -1.48 -4.43
N GLY A 309 7.20 -2.08 -3.83
CA GLY A 309 5.84 -1.51 -3.82
C GLY A 309 5.07 -1.55 -5.15
N ILE A 310 5.63 -2.12 -6.22
CA ILE A 310 5.01 -2.24 -7.56
C ILE A 310 3.66 -2.98 -7.56
N GLY A 311 3.47 -3.94 -6.67
CA GLY A 311 2.18 -4.59 -6.45
C GLY A 311 1.05 -3.62 -6.08
N LYS A 312 1.36 -2.51 -5.39
CA LYS A 312 0.38 -1.45 -5.07
C LYS A 312 -0.05 -0.70 -6.32
N VAL A 313 0.86 -0.42 -7.25
CA VAL A 313 0.51 0.24 -8.53
C VAL A 313 -0.41 -0.66 -9.33
N ALA A 314 -0.06 -1.95 -9.46
CA ALA A 314 -0.90 -2.92 -10.14
C ALA A 314 -2.30 -2.99 -9.53
N TYR A 315 -2.40 -3.06 -8.20
CA TYR A 315 -3.69 -3.13 -7.53
C TYR A 315 -4.49 -1.83 -7.65
N ALA A 316 -3.87 -0.66 -7.50
CA ALA A 316 -4.50 0.63 -7.72
C ALA A 316 -5.09 0.73 -9.13
N ALA A 317 -4.30 0.35 -10.15
CA ALA A 317 -4.72 0.35 -11.54
C ALA A 317 -5.90 -0.60 -11.80
N VAL A 318 -5.86 -1.82 -11.24
CA VAL A 318 -6.97 -2.78 -11.32
C VAL A 318 -8.25 -2.22 -10.70
N LEU A 319 -8.13 -1.62 -9.51
CA LEU A 319 -9.30 -1.10 -8.79
C LEU A 319 -10.00 0.04 -9.53
N VAL A 320 -9.25 0.92 -10.19
CA VAL A 320 -9.84 2.03 -10.98
C VAL A 320 -10.21 1.64 -12.42
N GLY A 321 -9.89 0.42 -12.85
CA GLY A 321 -10.15 -0.06 -14.21
C GLY A 321 -9.13 0.38 -15.29
N ASP A 322 -7.91 0.77 -14.90
CA ASP A 322 -6.80 1.03 -15.84
C ASP A 322 -6.12 -0.29 -16.23
N ASP A 323 -6.74 -1.02 -17.15
CA ASP A 323 -6.27 -2.34 -17.60
C ASP A 323 -4.92 -2.31 -18.30
N GLU A 324 -4.58 -1.21 -18.98
CA GLU A 324 -3.30 -1.05 -19.68
C GLU A 324 -2.16 -0.97 -18.68
N LEU A 325 -2.25 -0.04 -17.71
CA LEU A 325 -1.25 0.09 -16.64
C LEU A 325 -1.17 -1.20 -15.82
N ALA A 326 -2.32 -1.75 -15.40
CA ALA A 326 -2.37 -2.98 -14.63
C ALA A 326 -1.67 -4.14 -15.36
N SER A 327 -1.97 -4.35 -16.65
CA SER A 327 -1.39 -5.45 -17.43
C SER A 327 0.11 -5.26 -17.64
N ARG A 328 0.56 -4.03 -17.91
CA ARG A 328 1.98 -3.71 -18.05
C ARG A 328 2.76 -4.03 -16.77
N VAL A 329 2.25 -3.54 -15.63
CA VAL A 329 2.90 -3.70 -14.32
C VAL A 329 2.90 -5.17 -13.89
N LEU A 330 1.75 -5.87 -14.02
CA LEU A 330 1.64 -7.28 -13.64
C LEU A 330 2.53 -8.18 -14.49
N ASN A 331 2.61 -7.95 -15.80
CA ASN A 331 3.51 -8.72 -16.65
C ASN A 331 4.98 -8.49 -16.28
N ASN A 332 5.35 -7.26 -15.89
CA ASN A 332 6.70 -7.00 -15.36
C ASN A 332 6.95 -7.76 -14.05
N ILE A 333 6.04 -7.68 -13.08
CA ILE A 333 6.14 -8.42 -11.81
C ILE A 333 6.36 -9.91 -12.06
N LEU A 334 5.52 -10.53 -12.89
CA LEU A 334 5.62 -11.96 -13.19
C LEU A 334 6.91 -12.32 -13.93
N ALA A 335 7.40 -11.44 -14.80
CA ALA A 335 8.68 -11.65 -15.49
C ALA A 335 9.89 -11.51 -14.57
N SER A 336 9.76 -10.79 -13.45
CA SER A 336 10.80 -10.61 -12.44
C SER A 336 10.80 -11.66 -11.32
N GLN A 337 9.92 -12.67 -11.38
CA GLN A 337 9.95 -13.77 -10.40
C GLN A 337 11.13 -14.71 -10.69
N ASN A 338 11.97 -14.91 -9.68
CA ASN A 338 13.11 -15.83 -9.74
C ASN A 338 12.65 -17.30 -9.75
N CYS A 339 13.57 -18.21 -10.11
CA CYS A 339 13.28 -19.64 -10.21
C CYS A 339 12.95 -20.29 -8.85
N ASP A 340 13.48 -19.76 -7.76
CA ASP A 340 13.20 -20.15 -6.38
C ASP A 340 11.87 -19.57 -5.87
N GLY A 341 11.25 -18.66 -6.62
CA GLY A 341 9.97 -18.02 -6.32
C GLY A 341 10.10 -16.62 -5.70
N SER A 342 11.31 -16.17 -5.36
CA SER A 342 11.52 -14.84 -4.82
C SER A 342 11.25 -13.75 -5.86
N PHE A 343 11.03 -12.52 -5.39
CA PHE A 343 10.88 -11.36 -6.25
C PHE A 343 12.04 -10.39 -6.05
N PHE A 344 12.60 -9.93 -7.16
CA PHE A 344 13.50 -8.79 -7.26
C PHE A 344 14.81 -8.84 -6.43
N GLY A 345 15.19 -10.00 -5.91
CA GLY A 345 16.52 -10.25 -5.39
C GLY A 345 17.49 -10.72 -6.49
N PRO A 346 18.82 -10.58 -6.28
CA PRO A 346 19.79 -11.31 -7.09
C PRO A 346 19.48 -12.81 -7.01
N THR A 347 19.58 -13.51 -8.14
CA THR A 347 19.27 -14.95 -8.17
C THR A 347 20.14 -15.70 -7.16
N THR A 348 19.65 -16.83 -6.62
CA THR A 348 20.44 -17.69 -5.72
C THR A 348 21.79 -18.07 -6.35
N GLU A 349 21.85 -18.17 -7.68
CA GLU A 349 23.06 -18.39 -8.46
C GLU A 349 24.02 -17.19 -8.44
N GLU A 350 23.54 -15.95 -8.50
CA GLU A 350 24.35 -14.73 -8.37
C GLU A 350 24.93 -14.58 -6.96
N LEU A 351 24.16 -14.94 -5.92
CA LEU A 351 24.64 -14.96 -4.54
C LEU A 351 25.65 -16.10 -4.27
N ALA A 352 25.46 -17.27 -4.90
CA ALA A 352 26.34 -18.44 -4.75
C ALA A 352 27.63 -18.35 -5.58
N SER A 353 27.60 -17.63 -6.70
CA SER A 353 28.77 -17.39 -7.56
C SER A 353 29.60 -16.18 -7.13
N GLY A 354 29.06 -15.32 -6.26
CA GLY A 354 29.78 -14.20 -5.68
C GLY A 354 30.96 -14.64 -4.79
N PRO A 355 32.03 -13.82 -4.69
CA PRO A 355 33.18 -14.13 -3.82
C PRO A 355 32.71 -14.36 -2.38
N THR A 356 33.25 -15.35 -1.67
CA THR A 356 32.95 -15.53 -0.23
C THR A 356 33.19 -14.22 0.51
N PRO A 357 32.25 -13.74 1.35
CA PRO A 357 32.39 -12.48 2.08
C PRO A 357 33.74 -12.46 2.81
N ARG A 358 34.54 -11.42 2.56
CA ARG A 358 35.90 -11.28 3.11
C ARG A 358 35.93 -10.53 4.44
N GLY A 359 34.78 -10.10 4.96
CA GLY A 359 34.67 -9.42 6.26
C GLY A 359 33.21 -9.16 6.68
N ASP A 360 33.05 -8.63 7.89
CA ASP A 360 31.74 -8.42 8.54
C ASP A 360 30.80 -7.48 7.76
N VAL A 361 31.36 -6.50 7.04
CA VAL A 361 30.59 -5.54 6.24
C VAL A 361 29.91 -6.22 5.05
N GLU A 362 30.64 -7.05 4.29
CA GLU A 362 30.09 -7.78 3.13
C GLU A 362 29.04 -8.82 3.56
N LEU A 363 29.19 -9.39 4.76
CA LEU A 363 28.21 -10.29 5.34
C LEU A 363 26.92 -9.54 5.70
N GLU A 364 27.03 -8.35 6.30
CA GLU A 364 25.87 -7.53 6.65
C GLU A 364 25.16 -6.99 5.39
N ASP A 365 25.90 -6.59 4.35
CA ASP A 365 25.30 -6.15 3.08
C ASP A 365 24.47 -7.27 2.42
N ARG A 366 25.00 -8.49 2.36
CA ARG A 366 24.23 -9.65 1.86
C ARG A 366 22.99 -9.94 2.69
N ARG A 367 23.11 -9.77 4.00
CA ARG A 367 22.00 -9.97 4.93
C ARG A 367 20.91 -8.90 4.77
N MET A 368 21.29 -7.65 4.52
CA MET A 368 20.37 -6.57 4.18
C MET A 368 19.70 -6.77 2.81
N GLU A 369 20.38 -7.40 1.86
CA GLU A 369 19.77 -7.71 0.56
C GLU A 369 18.71 -8.81 0.69
N ALA A 370 19.04 -9.89 1.42
CA ALA A 370 18.08 -10.94 1.74
C ALA A 370 16.85 -10.40 2.51
N MET A 371 17.00 -9.37 3.35
CA MET A 371 15.87 -8.67 3.99
C MET A 371 14.90 -8.09 2.98
N ARG A 372 15.46 -7.35 2.03
CA ARG A 372 14.67 -6.60 1.05
C ARG A 372 13.92 -7.58 0.17
N GLU A 373 14.59 -8.64 -0.26
CA GLU A 373 13.98 -9.71 -1.04
C GLU A 373 12.82 -10.38 -0.28
N MET A 374 13.01 -10.75 0.98
CA MET A 374 11.93 -11.34 1.80
C MET A 374 10.77 -10.36 1.99
N ASP A 375 11.05 -9.09 2.32
CA ASP A 375 10.05 -8.06 2.53
C ASP A 375 9.22 -7.79 1.26
N GLN A 376 9.89 -7.66 0.12
CA GLN A 376 9.25 -7.46 -1.18
C GLN A 376 8.45 -8.69 -1.61
N THR A 377 9.00 -9.90 -1.42
CA THR A 377 8.34 -11.15 -1.76
C THR A 377 7.06 -11.34 -0.93
N ALA A 378 7.13 -11.11 0.39
CA ALA A 378 5.96 -11.16 1.27
C ALA A 378 4.90 -10.13 0.87
N GLU A 379 5.31 -8.91 0.52
CA GLU A 379 4.40 -7.91 0.01
C GLU A 379 3.71 -8.35 -1.30
N MET A 380 4.46 -8.95 -2.23
CA MET A 380 3.92 -9.40 -3.52
C MET A 380 2.89 -10.50 -3.36
N VAL A 381 3.11 -11.46 -2.44
CA VAL A 381 2.10 -12.50 -2.13
C VAL A 381 0.75 -11.87 -1.81
N VAL A 382 0.73 -10.85 -0.95
CA VAL A 382 -0.50 -10.16 -0.54
C VAL A 382 -1.15 -9.46 -1.74
N TRP A 383 -0.40 -8.65 -2.49
CA TRP A 383 -1.00 -7.89 -3.59
C TRP A 383 -1.49 -8.77 -4.74
N LEU A 384 -0.72 -9.79 -5.13
CA LEU A 384 -1.13 -10.73 -6.18
C LEU A 384 -2.43 -11.47 -5.78
N SER A 385 -2.55 -11.85 -4.52
CA SER A 385 -3.76 -12.49 -3.98
C SER A 385 -4.97 -11.56 -4.00
N LEU A 386 -4.80 -10.31 -3.56
CA LEU A 386 -5.87 -9.30 -3.60
C LEU A 386 -6.32 -9.00 -5.02
N ILE A 387 -5.39 -8.87 -5.97
CA ILE A 387 -5.70 -8.65 -7.39
C ILE A 387 -6.45 -9.85 -7.98
N ALA A 388 -6.00 -11.07 -7.71
CA ALA A 388 -6.66 -12.28 -8.18
C ALA A 388 -8.09 -12.41 -7.64
N ALA A 389 -8.28 -12.12 -6.34
CA ALA A 389 -9.58 -12.12 -5.69
C ALA A 389 -10.51 -11.07 -6.32
N HIS A 390 -10.03 -9.85 -6.53
CA HIS A 390 -10.81 -8.78 -7.16
C HIS A 390 -11.24 -9.15 -8.58
N ARG A 391 -10.32 -9.61 -9.43
CA ARG A 391 -10.63 -10.03 -10.80
C ARG A 391 -11.64 -11.18 -10.86
N THR A 392 -11.54 -12.12 -9.92
CA THR A 392 -12.49 -13.24 -9.82
C THR A 392 -13.88 -12.75 -9.43
N ALA A 393 -13.98 -11.76 -8.54
CA ALA A 393 -15.26 -11.16 -8.17
C ALA A 393 -15.90 -10.41 -9.36
N SER A 394 -15.12 -9.61 -10.10
CA SER A 394 -15.60 -8.85 -11.26
C SER A 394 -16.03 -9.73 -12.44
N GLN A 395 -15.54 -10.97 -12.55
CA GLN A 395 -16.00 -11.94 -13.55
C GLN A 395 -17.34 -12.60 -13.21
N ARG A 396 -17.81 -12.48 -11.95
CA ARG A 396 -19.06 -13.09 -11.47
C ARG A 396 -20.23 -12.10 -11.43
N SER A 397 -19.94 -10.80 -11.35
CA SER A 397 -20.91 -9.70 -11.46
C SER A 397 -21.28 -9.44 -12.90
#